data_AF-A0A0Q9IGX7-F1
#
_entry.id   AF-A0A0Q9IGX7-F1
#
_cell.length_a   1.000
_cell.length_b   1.000
_cell.length_c   1.000
_cell.angle_alpha   90.00
_cell.angle_beta   90.00
_cell.angle_gamma   90.00
#
_symmetry.space_group_name_H-M   'P 1'
#
loop_
_entity.id
_entity.type
_entity.pdbx_description
1 polymer ?
#
loop_
_entity_poly.entity_id
_entity_poly.type
_entity_poly.pdbx_seq_one_letter_code
_entity_poly.pdbx_strand_id
1 'polypeptide(L)'
;MELLLWILVWSELVVFGALLGAFLILGLLDRQALAALHAQLDLPLAGIATATLLTSGFFAACAAFGRHPRRCLVAAALGGFVFCGLKLAAFSHEIPALSTQQGRLPELYFLITGFHLAHVLFVAVLLLLVAWRPVPRQVAAVATVWHLVDLVWLLILPVIYLG
;
A
#
# COMPACT_ATOMS: atom_id res chain seq x y z
N MET A 1 -6.16 1.92 24.33
CA MET A 1 -5.40 1.49 23.13
C MET A 1 -6.32 1.11 21.99
N GLU A 2 -7.37 0.29 22.20
CA GLU A 2 -8.32 -0.08 21.13
C GLU A 2 -8.94 1.14 20.42
N LEU A 3 -9.40 2.15 21.16
CA LEU A 3 -10.02 3.35 20.57
C LEU A 3 -9.06 4.12 19.65
N LEU A 4 -7.80 4.31 20.06
CA LEU A 4 -6.80 5.04 19.26
C LEU A 4 -6.44 4.28 17.97
N LEU A 5 -6.34 2.94 18.05
CA LEU A 5 -6.14 2.10 16.88
C LEU A 5 -7.28 2.26 15.88
N TRP A 6 -8.53 2.22 16.34
CA TRP A 6 -9.68 2.38 15.46
C TRP A 6 -9.80 3.80 14.88
N ILE A 7 -9.48 4.83 15.65
CA ILE A 7 -9.42 6.21 15.13
C ILE A 7 -8.37 6.31 14.03
N LEU A 8 -7.18 5.74 14.22
CA LEU A 8 -6.13 5.68 13.20
C LEU A 8 -6.66 5.00 11.93
N VAL A 9 -7.24 3.81 12.07
CA VAL A 9 -7.77 3.01 10.96
C VAL A 9 -8.81 3.80 10.15
N TRP A 10 -9.80 4.38 10.82
CA TRP A 10 -10.84 5.16 10.14
C TRP A 10 -10.29 6.43 9.51
N SER A 11 -9.37 7.12 10.19
CA SER A 11 -8.76 8.34 9.65
C SER A 11 -7.97 8.08 8.37
N GLU A 12 -7.20 7.00 8.31
CA GLU A 12 -6.46 6.61 7.11
C GLU A 12 -7.40 6.24 5.97
N LEU A 13 -8.46 5.47 6.26
CA LEU A 13 -9.43 5.08 5.24
C LEU A 13 -10.16 6.30 4.65
N VAL A 14 -10.50 7.29 5.48
CA VAL A 14 -11.11 8.55 5.01
C VAL A 14 -10.14 9.36 4.16
N VAL A 15 -8.87 9.48 4.57
CA VAL A 15 -7.85 10.22 3.81
C VAL A 15 -7.60 9.56 2.44
N PHE A 16 -7.33 8.26 2.40
CA PHE A 16 -7.14 7.54 1.14
C PHE A 16 -8.42 7.53 0.29
N GLY A 17 -9.58 7.37 0.90
CA GLY A 17 -10.87 7.43 0.21
C GLY A 17 -11.11 8.78 -0.46
N ALA A 18 -10.80 9.89 0.21
CA ALA A 18 -10.90 11.22 -0.35
C ALA A 18 -9.91 11.44 -1.51
N LEU A 19 -8.66 11.00 -1.37
CA LEU A 19 -7.65 11.13 -2.42
C LEU A 19 -7.99 10.28 -3.65
N LEU A 20 -8.41 9.03 -3.46
CA LEU A 20 -8.85 8.14 -4.54
C LEU A 20 -10.12 8.68 -5.22
N GLY A 21 -11.06 9.22 -4.45
CA GLY A 21 -12.25 9.90 -4.99
C GLY A 21 -11.89 11.11 -5.84
N ALA A 22 -10.93 11.93 -5.41
CA ALA A 22 -10.43 13.04 -6.20
C ALA A 22 -9.75 12.58 -7.50
N PHE A 23 -8.96 11.51 -7.44
CA PHE A 23 -8.33 10.91 -8.62
C PHE A 23 -9.38 10.42 -9.63
N LEU A 24 -10.41 9.69 -9.17
CA LEU A 24 -11.51 9.23 -10.01
C LEU A 24 -12.26 10.39 -10.68
N ILE A 25 -12.62 11.43 -9.91
CA ILE A 25 -13.34 12.58 -10.44
C ILE A 25 -12.50 13.28 -11.53
N LEU A 26 -11.21 13.49 -11.29
CA LEU A 26 -10.33 14.12 -12.29
C LEU A 26 -10.14 13.23 -13.52
N GLY A 27 -10.01 11.92 -13.34
CA GLY A 27 -9.91 10.96 -14.45
C GLY A 27 -11.17 10.93 -15.32
N LEU A 28 -12.34 11.09 -14.72
CA LEU A 28 -13.62 11.19 -15.44
C LEU A 28 -13.76 12.53 -16.20
N LEU A 29 -13.22 13.62 -15.64
CA LEU A 29 -13.25 14.95 -16.26
C LEU A 29 -12.27 15.05 -17.43
N ASP A 30 -11.13 14.39 -17.36
CA ASP A 30 -10.10 14.40 -18.41
C ASP A 30 -9.60 12.98 -18.73
N ARG A 31 -10.39 12.28 -19.55
CA ARG A 31 -10.06 10.92 -20.00
C ARG A 31 -8.80 10.86 -20.87
N GLN A 32 -8.43 11.95 -21.53
CA GLN A 32 -7.22 12.00 -22.36
C GLN A 32 -5.98 12.03 -21.47
N ALA A 33 -5.97 12.89 -20.44
CA ALA A 33 -4.91 12.90 -19.45
C ALA A 33 -4.81 11.57 -18.67
N LEU A 34 -5.95 10.96 -18.34
CA LEU A 34 -5.97 9.64 -17.70
C LEU A 34 -5.35 8.54 -18.59
N ALA A 35 -5.71 8.49 -19.87
CA ALA A 35 -5.13 7.53 -20.81
C ALA A 35 -3.61 7.76 -20.99
N ALA A 36 -3.17 9.02 -21.03
CA ALA A 36 -1.75 9.37 -21.10
C ALA A 36 -0.97 8.98 -19.83
N LEU A 37 -1.60 9.06 -18.65
CA LEU A 37 -1.04 8.56 -17.39
C LEU A 37 -0.93 7.02 -17.42
N HIS A 38 -2.01 6.31 -17.73
CA HIS A 38 -2.04 4.84 -17.76
C HIS A 38 -1.02 4.24 -18.73
N ALA A 39 -0.76 4.90 -19.85
CA ALA A 39 0.26 4.46 -20.82
C ALA A 39 1.69 4.42 -20.24
N GLN A 40 1.94 5.14 -19.14
CA GLN A 40 3.24 5.17 -18.46
C GLN A 40 3.31 4.23 -17.26
N LEU A 41 2.18 3.71 -16.75
CA LEU A 41 2.14 2.92 -15.53
C LEU A 41 2.56 1.46 -15.77
N ASP A 42 3.39 0.92 -14.88
CA ASP A 42 3.83 -0.47 -14.97
C ASP A 42 2.83 -1.42 -14.28
N LEU A 43 1.78 -1.78 -15.01
CA LEU A 43 0.73 -2.68 -14.53
C LEU A 43 1.25 -4.09 -14.15
N PRO A 44 2.17 -4.72 -14.90
CA PRO A 44 2.77 -6.00 -14.48
C PRO A 44 3.47 -5.92 -13.12
N LEU A 45 4.29 -4.89 -12.88
CA LEU A 45 4.93 -4.69 -11.57
C LEU A 45 3.90 -4.44 -10.47
N ALA A 46 2.84 -3.68 -10.74
CA ALA A 46 1.75 -3.47 -9.79
C ALA A 46 1.00 -4.79 -9.44
N GLY A 47 0.82 -5.68 -10.43
CA GLY A 47 0.25 -7.00 -10.22
C GLY A 47 1.13 -7.89 -9.33
N ILE A 48 2.44 -7.93 -9.59
CA ILE A 48 3.41 -8.69 -8.77
C ILE A 48 3.49 -8.11 -7.35
N ALA A 49 3.48 -6.78 -7.22
CA ALA A 49 3.46 -6.09 -5.95
C ALA A 49 2.19 -6.46 -5.14
N THR A 50 1.04 -6.56 -5.81
CA THR A 50 -0.22 -6.98 -5.18
C THR A 50 -0.15 -8.43 -4.70
N ALA A 51 0.35 -9.35 -5.52
CA ALA A 51 0.53 -10.76 -5.12
C ALA A 51 1.49 -10.89 -3.92
N THR A 52 2.54 -10.05 -3.89
CA THR A 52 3.50 -9.95 -2.79
C THR A 52 2.83 -9.50 -1.50
N LEU A 53 2.02 -8.43 -1.53
CA LEU A 53 1.29 -7.95 -0.35
C LEU A 53 0.25 -8.97 0.13
N LEU A 54 -0.52 -9.60 -0.77
CA LEU A 54 -1.47 -10.64 -0.38
C LEU A 54 -0.80 -11.82 0.31
N THR A 55 0.35 -12.25 -0.21
CA THR A 55 1.16 -13.31 0.41
C THR A 55 1.71 -12.86 1.77
N SER A 56 2.14 -11.61 1.88
CA SER A 56 2.56 -11.00 3.15
C SER A 56 1.44 -10.98 4.19
N GLY A 57 0.24 -10.52 3.80
CA GLY A 57 -0.95 -10.50 4.64
C GLY A 57 -1.33 -11.89 5.15
N PHE A 58 -1.20 -12.94 4.34
CA PHE A 58 -1.40 -14.32 4.79
C PHE A 58 -0.46 -14.70 5.95
N PHE A 59 0.82 -14.30 5.88
CA PHE A 59 1.75 -14.52 6.98
C PHE A 59 1.41 -13.68 8.22
N ALA A 60 1.01 -12.42 8.06
CA ALA A 60 0.56 -11.59 9.17
C ALA A 60 -0.65 -12.22 9.91
N ALA A 61 -1.61 -12.75 9.16
CA ALA A 61 -2.75 -13.49 9.71
C ALA A 61 -2.29 -14.77 10.46
N CYS A 62 -1.40 -15.57 9.86
CA CYS A 62 -0.84 -16.75 10.51
C CYS A 62 -0.17 -16.41 11.86
N ALA A 63 0.54 -15.27 11.93
CA ALA A 63 1.13 -14.80 13.17
C ALA A 63 0.07 -14.44 14.22
N ALA A 64 -1.00 -13.74 13.82
CA ALA A 64 -2.10 -13.37 14.71
C ALA A 64 -2.83 -14.61 15.28
N PHE A 65 -2.93 -15.71 14.52
CA PHE A 65 -3.43 -16.99 15.00
C PHE A 65 -2.42 -17.82 15.81
N GLY A 66 -1.24 -17.27 16.11
CA GLY A 66 -0.22 -17.91 16.95
C GLY A 66 0.63 -18.97 16.24
N ARG A 67 0.52 -19.11 14.90
CA ARG A 67 1.32 -20.07 14.14
C ARG A 67 2.71 -19.49 13.88
N HIS A 68 3.70 -19.93 14.66
CA HIS A 68 5.09 -19.45 14.55
C HIS A 68 5.21 -17.93 14.43
N PRO A 69 4.65 -17.15 15.38
CA PRO A 69 4.37 -15.73 15.20
C PRO A 69 5.59 -14.91 14.80
N ARG A 70 6.77 -15.19 15.39
CA ARG A 70 8.03 -14.53 14.99
C ARG A 70 8.39 -14.76 13.52
N ARG A 71 8.35 -16.00 13.03
CA ARG A 71 8.72 -16.33 11.63
C ARG A 71 7.73 -15.73 10.65
N CYS A 72 6.44 -15.81 10.97
CA CYS A 72 5.38 -15.26 10.16
C CYS A 72 5.42 -13.72 10.10
N LEU A 73 5.68 -13.02 11.21
CA LEU A 73 5.87 -11.57 11.20
C LEU A 73 7.09 -11.14 10.37
N VAL A 74 8.21 -11.88 10.46
CA VAL A 74 9.39 -11.61 9.63
C VAL A 74 9.08 -11.83 8.15
N ALA A 75 8.38 -12.92 7.80
CA ALA A 75 7.97 -13.18 6.42
C ALA A 75 7.03 -12.07 5.88
N ALA A 76 6.09 -11.60 6.69
CA ALA A 76 5.21 -10.48 6.34
C ALA A 76 6.02 -9.18 6.11
N ALA A 77 6.93 -8.85 7.03
CA ALA A 77 7.79 -7.68 6.88
C ALA A 77 8.66 -7.74 5.61
N LEU A 78 9.24 -8.90 5.29
CA LEU A 78 10.00 -9.12 4.06
C LEU A 78 9.14 -8.89 2.82
N GLY A 79 7.90 -9.38 2.81
CA GLY A 79 6.95 -9.08 1.72
C GLY A 79 6.70 -7.58 1.57
N GLY A 80 6.60 -6.85 2.68
CA GLY A 80 6.54 -5.38 2.70
C GLY A 80 7.74 -4.69 2.05
N PHE A 81 8.96 -5.13 2.38
CA PHE A 81 10.16 -4.57 1.78
C PHE A 81 10.28 -4.93 0.29
N VAL A 82 9.89 -6.14 -0.11
CA VAL A 82 9.83 -6.54 -1.52
C VAL A 82 8.83 -5.67 -2.27
N PHE A 83 7.63 -5.44 -1.72
CA PHE A 83 6.67 -4.50 -2.28
C PHE A 83 7.29 -3.10 -2.48
N CYS A 84 8.01 -2.59 -1.47
CA CYS A 84 8.66 -1.30 -1.56
C CYS A 84 9.71 -1.27 -2.70
N GLY A 85 10.53 -2.31 -2.81
CA GLY A 85 11.52 -2.44 -3.89
C GLY A 85 10.88 -2.50 -5.27
N LEU A 86 9.80 -3.29 -5.44
CA LEU A 86 9.04 -3.37 -6.69
C LEU A 86 8.46 -2.02 -7.06
N LYS A 87 7.92 -1.27 -6.09
CA LYS A 87 7.34 0.04 -6.35
C LYS A 87 8.39 1.10 -6.71
N LEU A 88 9.56 1.06 -6.07
CA LEU A 88 10.69 1.92 -6.43
C LEU A 88 11.22 1.60 -7.84
N ALA A 89 11.23 0.33 -8.24
CA ALA A 89 11.56 -0.09 -9.61
C ALA A 89 10.51 0.39 -10.62
N ALA A 90 9.22 0.36 -10.29
CA ALA A 90 8.19 0.97 -11.15
C ALA A 90 8.40 2.49 -11.27
N PHE A 91 8.68 3.18 -10.15
CA PHE A 91 8.94 4.61 -10.16
C PHE A 91 10.16 5.02 -10.98
N SER A 92 11.23 4.23 -11.04
CA SER A 92 12.37 4.56 -11.89
C SER A 92 12.03 4.58 -13.38
N HIS A 93 11.03 3.80 -13.81
CA HIS A 93 10.50 3.82 -15.18
C HIS A 93 9.46 4.92 -15.40
N GLU A 94 8.60 5.16 -14.40
CA GLU A 94 7.46 6.09 -14.52
C GLU A 94 7.87 7.57 -14.37
N ILE A 95 8.79 7.90 -13.45
CA ILE A 95 9.16 9.28 -13.11
C ILE A 95 9.67 10.09 -14.32
N PRO A 96 10.56 9.58 -15.18
CA PRO A 96 11.07 10.35 -16.32
C PRO A 96 9.96 10.84 -17.26
N ALA A 97 8.94 10.01 -17.51
CA ALA A 97 7.82 10.38 -18.36
C ALA A 97 6.81 11.27 -17.60
N LEU A 98 6.42 10.87 -16.39
CA LEU A 98 5.37 11.56 -15.63
C LEU A 98 5.81 12.92 -15.09
N SER A 99 7.09 13.15 -14.82
CA SER A 99 7.61 14.46 -14.40
C SER A 99 7.52 15.53 -15.49
N THR A 100 7.44 15.13 -16.76
CA THR A 100 7.23 16.04 -17.90
C THR A 100 5.76 16.32 -18.16
N GLN A 101 4.86 15.47 -17.65
CA GLN A 101 3.42 15.68 -17.73
C GLN A 101 3.00 16.70 -16.65
N GLN A 102 2.60 17.90 -17.08
CA GLN A 102 2.02 18.88 -16.18
C GLN A 102 0.55 18.54 -15.96
N GLY A 103 0.13 18.36 -14.71
CA GLY A 103 -1.28 18.11 -14.40
C GLY A 103 -1.51 17.47 -13.03
N ARG A 104 -2.76 17.55 -12.57
CA ARG A 104 -3.15 17.07 -11.23
C ARG A 104 -3.17 15.55 -11.10
N LEU A 105 -3.34 14.82 -12.20
CA LEU A 105 -3.41 13.35 -12.19
C LEU A 105 -2.06 12.69 -11.84
N PRO A 106 -0.93 13.04 -12.50
CA PRO A 106 0.40 12.60 -12.07
C PRO A 106 0.75 13.02 -10.64
N GLU A 107 0.39 14.25 -10.23
CA GLU A 107 0.64 14.74 -8.87
C GLU A 107 -0.11 13.91 -7.82
N LEU A 108 -1.40 13.67 -8.01
CA LEU A 108 -2.20 12.81 -7.13
C LEU A 108 -1.72 11.37 -7.15
N TYR A 109 -1.31 10.86 -8.30
CA TYR A 109 -0.73 9.53 -8.42
C TYR A 109 0.50 9.37 -7.52
N PHE A 110 1.47 10.28 -7.62
CA PHE A 110 2.68 10.25 -6.78
C PHE A 110 2.35 10.49 -5.30
N LEU A 111 1.41 11.37 -5.00
CA LEU A 111 0.98 11.61 -3.62
C LEU A 111 0.36 10.36 -3.00
N ILE A 112 -0.61 9.74 -3.67
CA ILE A 112 -1.33 8.56 -3.16
C ILE A 112 -0.37 7.37 -3.01
N THR A 113 0.34 7.03 -4.09
CA THR A 113 1.19 5.84 -4.11
C THR A 113 2.47 6.01 -3.31
N GLY A 114 3.04 7.22 -3.27
CA GLY A 114 4.20 7.55 -2.45
C GLY A 114 3.86 7.59 -0.96
N PHE A 115 2.72 8.16 -0.57
CA PHE A 115 2.26 8.14 0.81
C PHE A 115 1.98 6.71 1.26
N HIS A 116 1.32 5.90 0.43
CA HIS A 116 1.11 4.49 0.71
C HIS A 116 2.42 3.71 0.87
N LEU A 117 3.40 3.94 -0.01
CA LEU A 117 4.73 3.32 0.08
C LEU A 117 5.41 3.62 1.43
N ALA A 118 5.31 4.87 1.92
CA ALA A 118 5.83 5.24 3.22
C ALA A 118 5.12 4.49 4.37
N HIS A 119 3.80 4.28 4.28
CA HIS A 119 3.03 3.51 5.26
C HIS A 119 3.45 2.03 5.27
N VAL A 120 3.55 1.40 4.10
CA VAL A 120 4.02 0.01 3.98
C VAL A 120 5.39 -0.15 4.62
N LEU A 121 6.33 0.76 4.31
CA LEU A 121 7.67 0.73 4.89
C LEU A 121 7.65 0.88 6.42
N PHE A 122 6.87 1.83 6.94
CA PHE A 122 6.74 2.06 8.37
C PHE A 122 6.17 0.83 9.09
N VAL A 123 5.06 0.27 8.61
CA VAL A 123 4.42 -0.88 9.26
C VAL A 123 5.28 -2.15 9.09
N ALA A 124 6.04 -2.29 7.99
CA ALA A 124 6.97 -3.42 7.83
C ALA A 124 8.07 -3.39 8.89
N VAL A 125 8.58 -2.20 9.24
CA VAL A 125 9.50 -2.04 10.37
C VAL A 125 8.80 -2.36 11.70
N LEU A 126 7.56 -1.91 11.90
CA LEU A 126 6.79 -2.27 13.11
C LEU A 126 6.59 -3.79 13.25
N LEU A 127 6.33 -4.51 12.16
CA LEU A 127 6.23 -5.97 12.15
C LEU A 127 7.51 -6.62 12.66
N LEU A 128 8.69 -6.14 12.22
CA LEU A 128 9.98 -6.62 12.72
C LEU A 128 10.20 -6.31 14.21
N LEU A 129 9.80 -5.11 14.67
CA LEU A 129 9.89 -4.73 16.07
C LEU A 129 9.04 -5.67 16.95
N VAL A 130 7.80 -5.94 16.55
CA VAL A 130 6.92 -6.89 17.26
C VAL A 130 7.44 -8.33 17.15
N ALA A 131 8.08 -8.70 16.04
CA ALA A 131 8.68 -10.02 15.87
C ALA A 131 9.81 -10.33 16.87
N TRP A 132 10.46 -9.29 17.44
CA TRP A 132 11.49 -9.48 18.46
C TRP A 132 10.93 -10.14 19.73
N ARG A 133 9.75 -9.71 20.20
CA ARG A 133 9.00 -10.34 21.30
C ARG A 133 7.51 -10.41 20.93
N PRO A 134 7.06 -11.49 20.27
CA PRO A 134 5.69 -11.59 19.77
C PRO A 134 4.70 -11.83 20.91
N VAL A 135 4.20 -10.75 21.53
CA VAL A 135 3.11 -10.81 22.52
C VAL A 135 1.78 -10.86 21.78
N PRO A 136 0.87 -11.82 22.03
CA PRO A 136 -0.34 -12.04 21.22
C PRO A 136 -1.16 -10.78 20.93
N ARG A 137 -1.34 -9.92 21.95
CA ARG A 137 -2.06 -8.64 21.79
C ARG A 137 -1.37 -7.67 20.83
N GLN A 138 -0.04 -7.58 20.88
CA GLN A 138 0.73 -6.71 19.99
C GLN A 138 0.76 -7.27 18.56
N VAL A 139 0.86 -8.59 18.42
CA VAL A 139 0.79 -9.29 17.13
C VAL A 139 -0.56 -9.04 16.47
N ALA A 140 -1.67 -9.18 17.20
CA ALA A 140 -3.00 -8.89 16.68
C ALA A 140 -3.12 -7.43 16.23
N ALA A 141 -2.69 -6.47 17.05
CA ALA A 141 -2.76 -5.05 16.72
C ALA A 141 -1.95 -4.69 15.46
N VAL A 142 -0.69 -5.14 15.35
CA VAL A 142 0.15 -4.85 14.17
C VAL A 142 -0.35 -5.57 12.92
N ALA A 143 -0.90 -6.79 13.05
CA ALA A 143 -1.52 -7.49 11.93
C ALA A 143 -2.77 -6.75 11.43
N THR A 144 -3.59 -6.17 12.32
CA THR A 144 -4.73 -5.33 11.93
C THR A 144 -4.29 -4.10 11.13
N VAL A 145 -3.24 -3.41 11.57
CA VAL A 145 -2.68 -2.26 10.83
C VAL A 145 -2.10 -2.71 9.48
N TRP A 146 -1.38 -3.83 9.44
CA TRP A 146 -0.86 -4.39 8.18
C TRP A 146 -1.97 -4.69 7.17
N HIS A 147 -3.06 -5.33 7.61
CA HIS A 147 -4.20 -5.63 6.76
C HIS A 147 -4.96 -4.38 6.29
N LEU A 148 -4.99 -3.30 7.09
CA LEU A 148 -5.53 -2.03 6.63
C LEU A 148 -4.69 -1.47 5.47
N VAL A 149 -3.36 -1.47 5.61
CA VAL A 149 -2.48 -1.00 4.55
C VAL A 149 -2.64 -1.87 3.30
N ASP A 150 -2.67 -3.20 3.44
CA ASP A 150 -2.97 -4.12 2.31
C ASP A 150 -4.32 -3.79 1.64
N LEU A 151 -5.37 -3.53 2.43
CA LEU A 151 -6.69 -3.17 1.92
C LEU A 151 -6.65 -1.85 1.11
N VAL A 152 -5.92 -0.85 1.59
CA VAL A 152 -5.74 0.41 0.86
C VAL A 152 -5.07 0.15 -0.49
N TRP A 153 -4.06 -0.72 -0.57
CA TRP A 153 -3.45 -1.08 -1.85
C TRP A 153 -4.44 -1.78 -2.80
N LEU A 154 -5.27 -2.67 -2.27
CA LEU A 154 -6.32 -3.33 -3.05
C LEU A 154 -7.37 -2.36 -3.58
N LEU A 155 -7.53 -1.18 -2.98
CA LEU A 155 -8.36 -0.09 -3.52
C LEU A 155 -7.58 0.76 -4.53
N ILE A 156 -6.30 1.02 -4.28
CA ILE A 156 -5.42 1.78 -5.18
C ILE A 156 -5.29 1.09 -6.54
N LEU A 157 -5.01 -0.22 -6.56
CA LEU A 157 -4.76 -0.97 -7.79
C LEU A 157 -5.89 -0.80 -8.83
N PRO A 158 -7.17 -1.13 -8.54
CA PRO A 158 -8.23 -0.98 -9.53
C PRO A 158 -8.51 0.48 -9.87
N VAL A 159 -8.45 1.40 -8.91
CA VAL A 159 -8.77 2.82 -9.14
C VAL A 159 -7.72 3.53 -10.01
N ILE A 160 -6.44 3.25 -9.77
CA ILE A 160 -5.33 3.96 -10.42
C ILE A 160 -4.81 3.24 -11.65
N TYR A 161 -4.84 1.90 -11.69
CA TYR A 161 -4.23 1.14 -12.78
C TYR A 161 -5.23 0.55 -13.78
N LEU A 162 -6.49 0.34 -13.37
CA LEU A 162 -7.51 -0.34 -14.19
C LEU A 162 -8.80 0.50 -14.41
N GLY A 163 -8.91 1.65 -13.76
CA GLY A 163 -10.12 2.46 -13.64
C GLY A 163 -10.39 3.41 -14.79
#